data_AF-A0A0F5Q430-F1
#
_entry.id   AF-A0A0F5Q430-F1
#
_cell.length_a   1.000
_cell.length_b   1.000
_cell.length_c   1.000
_cell.angle_alpha   90.00
_cell.angle_beta   90.00
_cell.angle_gamma   90.00
#
_symmetry.space_group_name_H-M   'P 1'
#
loop_
_entity.id
_entity.type
_entity.pdbx_description
1 polymer ?
#
loop_
_entity_poly.entity_id
_entity_poly.type
_entity_poly.pdbx_seq_one_letter_code
_entity_poly.pdbx_strand_id
1 'polypeptide(L)'
;MSERTALTELANFVGRSSLLSEDMATRNRALKGITQRMLLRKRSVGELLGVVLALSSRTRRMVQEPVAIDLDVFTPGGARAIRLSLKRDPD
;
A
#
# COMPACT_ATOMS: atom_id res chain seq x y z
N MET A 1 -0.46 -31.41 -1.75
CA MET A 1 -1.17 -30.86 -0.57
C MET A 1 -1.30 -29.36 -0.78
N SER A 2 -2.51 -28.77 -0.67
CA SER A 2 -2.76 -27.55 0.12
C SER A 2 -3.79 -26.52 -0.40
N GLU A 3 -4.39 -26.65 -1.59
CA GLU A 3 -5.40 -25.65 -2.04
C GLU A 3 -6.84 -26.05 -1.66
N ARG A 4 -7.17 -27.34 -1.81
CA ARG A 4 -8.46 -27.90 -1.36
C ARG A 4 -8.66 -27.84 0.15
N THR A 5 -7.58 -27.92 0.93
CA THR A 5 -7.63 -27.79 2.40
C THR A 5 -7.94 -26.36 2.83
N ALA A 6 -7.35 -25.34 2.20
CA ALA A 6 -7.60 -23.93 2.55
C ALA A 6 -9.07 -23.50 2.29
N LEU A 7 -9.67 -23.96 1.18
CA LEU A 7 -11.09 -23.68 0.90
C LEU A 7 -12.03 -24.43 1.85
N THR A 8 -11.66 -25.64 2.28
CA THR A 8 -12.43 -26.42 3.26
C THR A 8 -12.32 -25.81 4.66
N GLU A 9 -11.18 -25.22 5.02
CA GLU A 9 -10.99 -24.46 6.27
C GLU A 9 -11.80 -23.17 6.28
N LEU A 10 -11.90 -22.47 5.14
CA LEU A 10 -12.75 -21.28 4.97
C LEU A 10 -14.24 -21.61 5.09
N ALA A 11 -14.69 -22.72 4.50
CA ALA A 11 -16.09 -23.15 4.59
C ALA A 11 -16.52 -23.49 6.03
N ASN A 12 -15.57 -23.94 6.86
CA ASN A 12 -15.78 -24.24 8.28
C ASN A 12 -15.33 -23.08 9.20
N PHE A 13 -14.96 -21.93 8.63
CA PHE A 13 -14.50 -20.79 9.40
C PHE A 13 -15.67 -20.15 10.15
N VAL A 14 -15.79 -20.49 11.43
CA VAL A 14 -16.63 -19.74 12.36
C VAL A 14 -15.84 -18.51 12.79
N GLY A 15 -16.21 -17.35 12.25
CA GLY A 15 -15.65 -16.05 12.64
C GLY A 15 -15.92 -15.72 14.10
N ARG A 16 -15.15 -16.32 15.01
CA ARG A 16 -15.18 -16.00 16.45
C ARG A 16 -14.45 -14.68 16.66
N SER A 17 -15.08 -13.59 16.25
CA SER A 17 -14.60 -12.25 16.56
C SER A 17 -14.68 -12.05 18.07
N SER A 18 -13.59 -11.58 18.67
CA SER A 18 -13.56 -11.22 20.10
C SER A 18 -14.52 -10.08 20.45
N LEU A 19 -15.04 -9.35 19.44
CA LEU A 19 -16.12 -8.38 19.58
C LEU A 19 -17.51 -9.02 19.76
N LEU A 20 -17.70 -10.23 19.24
CA LEU A 20 -18.95 -11.01 19.35
C LEU A 20 -18.94 -11.96 20.55
N SER A 21 -17.86 -11.98 21.32
CA SER A 21 -17.77 -12.76 22.56
C SER A 21 -18.91 -12.39 23.52
N GLU A 22 -19.60 -13.39 24.08
CA GLU A 22 -20.60 -13.20 25.14
C GLU A 22 -19.95 -12.67 26.43
N ASP A 23 -18.70 -13.07 26.71
CA ASP A 23 -17.90 -12.52 27.79
C ASP A 23 -17.55 -11.05 27.54
N MET A 24 -18.04 -10.18 28.44
CA MET A 24 -17.80 -8.74 28.42
C MET A 24 -16.33 -8.38 28.60
N ALA A 25 -15.55 -9.14 29.37
CA ALA A 25 -14.14 -8.83 29.61
C ALA A 25 -13.32 -8.98 28.32
N THR A 26 -13.58 -10.05 27.57
CA THR A 26 -12.99 -10.30 26.25
C THR A 26 -13.39 -9.23 25.23
N ARG A 27 -14.68 -8.85 25.20
CA ARG A 27 -15.19 -7.80 24.32
C ARG A 27 -14.56 -6.43 24.59
N ASN A 28 -14.49 -6.02 25.85
CA ASN A 28 -13.91 -4.74 26.26
C ASN A 28 -12.41 -4.68 25.96
N ARG A 29 -11.69 -5.79 26.11
CA ARG A 29 -10.26 -5.87 25.74
C ARG A 29 -10.06 -5.67 24.25
N ALA A 30 -10.89 -6.29 23.41
CA ALA A 30 -10.86 -6.13 21.96
C ALA A 30 -11.19 -4.69 21.54
N LEU A 31 -12.26 -4.10 22.09
CA LEU A 31 -12.65 -2.72 21.87
C LEU A 31 -11.54 -1.74 22.26
N LYS A 32 -10.95 -1.90 23.45
CA LYS A 32 -9.83 -1.06 23.92
C LYS A 32 -8.63 -1.12 22.98
N GLY A 33 -8.31 -2.30 22.44
CA GLY A 33 -7.22 -2.45 21.46
C GLY A 33 -7.50 -1.71 20.14
N ILE A 34 -8.76 -1.68 19.68
CA ILE A 34 -9.15 -0.95 18.47
C ILE A 34 -9.09 0.56 18.72
N THR A 35 -9.72 1.04 19.80
CA THR A 35 -9.75 2.47 20.12
C THR A 35 -8.36 3.01 20.39
N GLN A 36 -7.47 2.24 21.03
CA GLN A 36 -6.08 2.66 21.28
C GLN A 36 -5.24 2.79 19.99
N ARG A 37 -5.62 2.13 18.90
CA ARG A 37 -5.00 2.32 17.57
C ARG A 37 -5.62 3.48 16.80
N MET A 38 -6.89 3.81 17.06
CA MET A 38 -7.59 4.94 16.46
C MET A 38 -7.26 6.28 17.13
N LEU A 39 -6.96 6.26 18.42
CA LEU A 39 -6.53 7.44 19.15
C LEU A 39 -5.21 7.93 18.56
N LEU A 40 -5.20 9.21 18.19
CA LEU A 40 -3.99 9.92 17.76
C LEU A 40 -2.95 9.80 18.87
N ARG A 41 -1.97 8.92 18.67
CA ARG A 41 -0.77 8.90 19.51
C ARG A 41 -0.14 10.29 19.42
N LYS A 42 0.30 10.85 20.56
CA LYS A 42 1.08 12.09 20.59
C LYS A 42 2.33 11.84 19.74
N ARG A 43 2.34 12.37 18.52
CA ARG A 43 3.46 12.22 17.60
C ARG A 43 4.57 13.14 18.05
N SER A 44 5.80 12.65 18.02
CA SER A 44 6.95 13.54 18.22
C SER A 44 7.05 14.52 17.04
N VAL A 45 7.71 15.66 17.27
CA VAL A 45 8.01 16.62 16.19
C VAL A 45 8.78 15.95 15.06
N GLY A 46 9.70 15.02 15.37
CA GLY A 46 10.45 14.26 14.37
C GLY A 46 9.56 13.39 13.47
N GLU A 47 8.56 12.73 14.05
CA GLU A 47 7.57 11.95 13.26
C GLU A 47 6.72 12.85 12.36
N LEU A 48 6.32 14.04 12.84
CA LEU A 48 5.58 15.02 12.04
C LEU A 48 6.43 15.54 10.87
N LEU A 49 7.70 15.86 11.12
CA LEU A 49 8.64 16.25 10.07
C LEU A 49 8.81 15.14 9.02
N GLY A 50 8.88 13.87 9.46
CA GLY A 50 8.91 12.72 8.55
C GLY A 50 7.70 12.67 7.62
N VAL A 51 6.49 12.91 8.15
CA VAL A 51 5.26 12.95 7.33
C VAL A 51 5.28 14.13 6.35
N VAL A 52 5.69 15.31 6.78
CA VAL A 52 5.76 16.51 5.92
C VAL A 52 6.77 16.31 4.79
N LEU A 53 7.94 15.76 5.09
CA LEU A 53 8.96 15.47 4.09
C LEU A 53 8.47 14.44 3.07
N ALA A 54 7.81 13.38 3.53
CA ALA A 54 7.20 12.39 2.64
C ALA A 54 6.14 13.03 1.74
N LEU A 55 5.24 13.85 2.31
CA LEU A 55 4.21 14.56 1.55
C LEU A 55 4.80 15.55 0.55
N SER A 56 5.81 16.33 0.95
CA SER A 56 6.54 17.29 0.11
C SER A 56 7.25 16.60 -1.06
N SER A 57 7.88 15.45 -0.82
CA SER A 57 8.52 14.67 -1.90
C SER A 57 7.50 14.16 -2.93
N ARG A 58 6.31 13.79 -2.47
CA ARG A 58 5.21 13.32 -3.31
C ARG A 58 4.60 14.46 -4.13
N THR A 59 4.30 15.59 -3.49
CA THR A 59 3.76 16.76 -4.20
C THR A 59 4.75 17.29 -5.22
N ARG A 60 6.05 17.29 -4.92
CA ARG A 60 7.09 17.66 -5.90
C ARG A 60 7.08 16.76 -7.14
N ARG A 61 6.84 15.45 -6.99
CA ARG A 61 6.69 14.52 -8.12
C ARG A 61 5.37 14.64 -8.87
N MET A 62 4.31 15.17 -8.23
CA MET A 62 3.01 15.39 -8.88
C MET A 62 2.97 16.71 -9.66
N VAL A 63 3.70 17.72 -9.22
CA VAL A 63 3.75 19.05 -9.86
C VAL A 63 4.81 19.13 -10.96
N GLN A 64 5.85 18.28 -10.90
CA GLN A 64 6.83 18.22 -11.98
C GLN A 64 6.22 17.72 -13.28
N GLU A 65 6.58 18.39 -14.38
CA GLU A 65 6.19 17.97 -15.72
C GLU A 65 6.67 16.53 -15.97
N PRO A 66 5.80 15.63 -16.48
CA PRO A 66 6.20 14.27 -16.78
C PRO A 66 7.36 14.23 -17.78
N VAL A 67 8.38 13.42 -17.48
CA VAL A 67 9.50 13.21 -18.40
C VAL A 67 9.08 12.22 -19.48
N ALA A 68 9.19 12.62 -20.74
CA ALA A 68 9.07 11.71 -21.88
C ALA A 68 10.46 11.17 -22.25
N ILE A 69 10.57 9.84 -22.40
CA ILE A 69 11.82 9.18 -22.80
C ILE A 69 11.59 8.49 -24.14
N ASP A 70 12.35 8.89 -25.15
CA ASP A 70 12.43 8.21 -26.43
C ASP A 70 13.76 7.46 -26.52
N LEU A 71 13.69 6.13 -26.65
CA LEU A 71 14.85 5.25 -26.76
C LEU A 71 14.90 4.62 -28.16
N ASP A 72 15.94 4.95 -28.91
CA ASP A 72 16.26 4.31 -30.19
C ASP A 72 17.40 3.31 -30.00
N VAL A 73 17.13 2.04 -30.28
CA VAL A 73 18.14 0.96 -30.26
C VAL A 73 18.50 0.60 -31.69
N PHE A 74 19.79 0.56 -31.99
CA PHE A 74 20.31 0.20 -33.31
C PHE A 74 21.03 -1.14 -33.25
N THR A 75 20.88 -1.94 -34.30
CA THR A 75 21.66 -3.15 -34.52
C THR A 75 23.13 -2.80 -34.79
N PRO A 76 24.07 -3.74 -34.61
CA PRO A 76 25.48 -3.52 -34.98
C PRO A 76 25.69 -3.12 -36.45
N GLY A 77 24.74 -3.44 -37.34
CA GLY A 77 24.73 -3.02 -38.75
C GLY A 77 24.12 -1.63 -39.01
N GLY A 78 23.80 -0.86 -37.96
CA GLY A 78 23.26 0.50 -38.07
C GLY A 78 21.76 0.59 -38.38
N ALA A 79 21.09 -0.53 -38.66
CA ALA A 79 19.63 -0.55 -38.81
C ALA A 79 18.94 -0.39 -37.45
N ARG A 80 17.85 0.38 -37.39
CA ARG A 80 17.07 0.60 -36.16
C ARG A 80 16.34 -0.68 -35.77
N ALA A 81 16.60 -1.16 -34.56
CA ALA A 81 16.02 -2.38 -34.01
C ALA A 81 14.71 -2.12 -33.26
N ILE A 82 14.70 -1.13 -32.37
CA ILE A 82 13.57 -0.83 -31.47
C ILE A 82 13.45 0.67 -31.31
N ARG A 83 12.21 1.18 -31.33
CA ARG A 83 11.86 2.53 -30.88
C ARG A 83 10.86 2.41 -29.74
N LEU A 84 11.24 2.88 -28.56
CA LEU A 84 10.40 2.86 -27.36
C LEU A 84 10.08 4.30 -26.95
N SER A 85 8.80 4.61 -26.76
CA SER A 85 8.37 5.88 -26.16
C SER A 85 7.73 5.58 -24.81
N LEU A 86 8.35 6.07 -23.74
CA LEU A 86 7.82 5.98 -22.38
C LEU A 86 7.25 7.34 -22.02
N LYS A 87 5.92 7.42 -22.01
CA LYS A 87 5.17 8.59 -21.56
C LYS A 87 4.24 8.16 -20.44
N ARG A 88 4.06 9.04 -19.45
CA ARG A 88 3.03 8.85 -18.43
C ARG A 88 1.69 9.31 -19.03
N ASP A 89 0.70 8.41 -19.07
CA ASP A 89 -0.65 8.79 -19.47
C ASP A 89 -1.24 9.80 -18.46
N PRO A 90 -1.91 10.87 -18.94
CA PRO A 90 -2.70 11.74 -18.10
C PRO A 90 -4.06 11.08 -17.84
N ASP A 91 -4.25 10.49 -16.65
CA ASP A 91 -5.59 10.20 -16.12
C ASP A 91 -6.30 11.50 -15.71
#